data_AF-A0A843TVC4-F1
#
_entry.id   AF-A0A843TVC4-F1
#
_cell.length_a   1.000
_cell.length_b   1.000
_cell.length_c   1.000
_cell.angle_alpha   90.00
_cell.angle_beta   90.00
_cell.angle_gamma   90.00
#
_symmetry.space_group_name_H-M   'P 1'
#
loop_
_entity.id
_entity.type
_entity.pdbx_description
1 polymer ?
#
loop_
_entity_poly.entity_id
_entity_poly.type
_entity_poly.pdbx_seq_one_letter_code
_entity_poly.pdbx_strand_id
1 'polypeptide(L)'
;MWLFRLSGDFLYSGQKWVAFKWIYIAGVMRLVKYLSRSLLFGKEQKITIVLDAGTGTTAVGLGIGAACLGLPWKIVAVMLADVIEGYKRREKCLISDFEEIYKSKYGLELNDYDDGIIHWVERIHPRRFGHILRGEVEMCRLIARQTGILVDPVYTLAAWEQAVRLCQAEAGCGENVVMLHTGGTLDMFGLAQRYKSHFP
;
A
#
# COMPACT_ATOMS: atom_id res chain seq x y z
N MET A 1 -8.14 -1.95 16.26
CA MET A 1 -9.22 -1.94 17.27
C MET A 1 -10.52 -1.70 16.53
N TRP A 2 -11.38 -2.72 16.48
CA TRP A 2 -12.68 -2.64 15.79
C TRP A 2 -13.74 -2.25 16.81
N LEU A 3 -14.52 -1.21 16.52
CA LEU A 3 -15.66 -0.82 17.37
C LEU A 3 -16.94 -1.01 16.55
N PHE A 4 -17.65 -2.11 16.80
CA PHE A 4 -18.93 -2.37 16.17
C PHE A 4 -20.04 -1.88 17.09
N ARG A 5 -20.91 -1.00 16.59
CA ARG A 5 -22.25 -0.78 17.17
C ARG A 5 -23.24 -1.56 16.32
N LEU A 6 -23.62 -2.75 16.78
CA LEU A 6 -24.64 -3.58 16.17
C LEU A 6 -26.02 -3.02 16.59
N SER A 7 -26.68 -2.34 15.68
CA SER A 7 -28.11 -2.02 15.77
C SER A 7 -28.77 -2.44 14.45
N GLY A 8 -30.06 -2.80 14.49
CA GLY A 8 -30.79 -3.49 13.41
C GLY A 8 -30.71 -2.86 12.02
N ASP A 9 -30.41 -1.56 11.92
CA ASP A 9 -30.28 -0.83 10.65
C ASP A 9 -28.92 -0.98 9.95
N PHE A 10 -28.14 -2.01 10.30
CA PHE A 10 -26.74 -2.20 9.87
C PHE A 10 -26.54 -2.32 8.35
N LEU A 11 -27.61 -2.51 7.58
CA LEU A 11 -27.52 -2.84 6.15
C LEU A 11 -27.54 -1.63 5.21
N TYR A 12 -27.83 -0.39 5.65
CA TYR A 12 -28.18 0.68 4.70
C TYR A 12 -27.56 2.07 4.88
N SER A 13 -26.57 2.31 5.76
CA SER A 13 -25.94 3.65 5.82
C SER A 13 -24.47 3.65 5.37
N GLY A 14 -24.24 4.15 4.15
CA GLY A 14 -22.91 4.39 3.57
C GLY A 14 -22.03 5.34 4.40
N GLN A 15 -22.61 6.09 5.34
CA GLN A 15 -21.89 7.03 6.21
C GLN A 15 -20.94 6.36 7.21
N LYS A 16 -21.18 5.12 7.66
CA LYS A 16 -20.32 4.47 8.66
C LYS A 16 -18.96 4.05 8.11
N TRP A 17 -18.87 3.76 6.81
CA TRP A 17 -17.62 3.36 6.14
C TRP A 17 -16.64 4.52 5.95
N VAL A 18 -17.17 5.73 5.82
CA VAL A 18 -16.39 6.95 5.59
C VAL A 18 -15.52 7.26 6.80
N ALA A 19 -16.08 7.26 8.02
CA ALA A 19 -15.34 7.55 9.25
C ALA A 19 -14.14 6.60 9.50
N PHE A 20 -14.28 5.32 9.16
CA PHE A 20 -13.23 4.32 9.40
C PHE A 20 -12.02 4.51 8.46
N LYS A 21 -12.27 4.87 7.20
CA LYS A 21 -11.21 5.19 6.23
C LYS A 21 -10.37 6.37 6.72
N TRP A 22 -10.98 7.36 7.37
CA TRP A 22 -10.27 8.54 7.87
C TRP A 22 -9.36 8.26 9.06
N ILE A 23 -9.83 7.48 10.02
CA ILE A 23 -8.99 7.06 11.16
C ILE A 23 -7.76 6.33 10.64
N TYR A 24 -7.95 5.48 9.62
CA TYR A 24 -6.86 4.77 8.98
C TYR A 24 -5.90 5.71 8.23
N ILE A 25 -6.38 6.57 7.34
CA ILE A 25 -5.54 7.53 6.59
C ILE A 25 -4.77 8.45 7.55
N ALA A 26 -5.41 8.96 8.60
CA ALA A 26 -4.74 9.76 9.61
C ALA A 26 -3.64 8.97 10.35
N GLY A 27 -3.85 7.67 10.58
CA GLY A 27 -2.83 6.76 11.09
C GLY A 27 -1.65 6.62 10.15
N VAL A 28 -1.91 6.43 8.85
CA VAL A 28 -0.86 6.34 7.81
C VAL A 28 -0.10 7.67 7.68
N MET A 29 -0.77 8.81 7.69
CA MET A 29 -0.10 10.11 7.67
C MET A 29 0.80 10.33 8.90
N ARG A 30 0.36 9.87 10.08
CA ARG A 30 1.22 9.88 11.29
C ARG A 30 2.44 8.98 11.10
N LEU A 31 2.30 7.83 10.43
CA LEU A 31 3.44 6.99 10.06
C LEU A 31 4.42 7.74 9.15
N VAL A 32 3.95 8.41 8.09
CA VAL A 32 4.83 9.24 7.22
C VAL A 32 5.54 10.32 8.04
N LYS A 33 4.82 11.01 8.94
CA LYS A 33 5.41 12.01 9.83
C LYS A 33 6.47 11.41 10.77
N TYR A 34 6.28 10.18 11.23
CA TYR A 34 7.25 9.48 12.05
C TYR A 34 8.49 9.09 11.23
N LEU A 35 8.29 8.50 10.05
CA LEU A 35 9.36 8.06 9.16
C LEU A 35 10.23 9.21 8.63
N SER A 36 9.64 10.41 8.43
CA SER A 36 10.36 11.61 7.96
C SER A 36 11.23 12.30 9.03
N ARG A 37 11.33 11.73 10.24
CA ARG A 37 12.28 12.19 11.26
C ARG A 37 13.72 11.96 10.79
N SER A 38 14.63 12.84 11.18
CA SER A 38 16.06 12.82 10.77
C SER A 38 16.80 11.52 11.15
N LEU A 39 16.39 10.87 12.23
CA LEU A 39 16.94 9.57 12.68
C LEU A 39 16.54 8.38 11.80
N LEU A 40 15.55 8.56 10.93
CA LEU A 40 15.05 7.53 10.02
C LEU A 40 15.38 7.94 8.59
N PHE A 41 14.42 8.52 7.87
CA PHE A 41 14.60 8.89 6.47
C PHE A 41 14.88 10.38 6.26
N GLY A 42 14.60 11.21 7.27
CA GLY A 42 14.63 12.66 7.10
C GLY A 42 13.62 13.15 6.07
N LYS A 43 13.76 14.42 5.68
CA LYS A 43 12.87 15.07 4.71
C LYS A 43 13.48 15.25 3.33
N GLU A 44 14.81 15.29 3.24
CA GLU A 44 15.53 15.59 1.99
C GLU A 44 15.78 14.34 1.13
N GLN A 45 15.72 13.15 1.73
CA GLN A 45 16.06 11.92 1.05
C GLN A 45 14.96 11.53 0.04
N LYS A 46 15.38 11.25 -1.19
CA LYS A 46 14.51 10.68 -2.22
C LYS A 46 14.24 9.22 -1.90
N ILE A 47 12.98 8.89 -1.65
CA ILE A 47 12.55 7.55 -1.29
C ILE A 47 11.43 7.12 -2.22
N THR A 48 11.57 5.94 -2.80
CA THR A 48 10.46 5.26 -3.47
C THR A 48 9.91 4.19 -2.53
N ILE A 49 8.71 4.42 -1.99
CA ILE A 49 8.00 3.46 -1.15
C ILE A 49 7.20 2.53 -2.05
N VAL A 50 7.47 1.23 -1.96
CA VAL A 50 6.78 0.18 -2.73
C VAL A 50 5.87 -0.59 -1.79
N LEU A 51 4.61 -0.77 -2.18
CA LEU A 51 3.64 -1.57 -1.43
C LEU A 51 2.62 -2.24 -2.33
N ASP A 52 1.99 -3.28 -1.81
CA ASP A 52 0.86 -3.94 -2.46
C ASP A 52 -0.43 -3.18 -2.15
N ALA A 53 -1.41 -3.26 -3.06
CA ALA A 53 -2.66 -2.52 -2.95
C ALA A 53 -3.88 -3.40 -3.23
N GLY A 54 -4.53 -3.88 -2.17
CA GLY A 54 -5.89 -4.45 -2.26
C GLY A 54 -6.91 -3.35 -2.58
N THR A 55 -7.15 -2.44 -1.61
CA THR A 55 -8.06 -1.31 -1.81
C THR A 55 -7.38 -0.02 -2.26
N GLY A 56 -6.06 0.11 -2.07
CA GLY A 56 -5.29 1.33 -2.36
C GLY A 56 -5.32 2.40 -1.28
N THR A 57 -6.12 2.26 -0.21
CA THR A 57 -6.23 3.28 0.84
C THR A 57 -4.90 3.57 1.55
N THR A 58 -4.07 2.55 1.78
CA THR A 58 -2.74 2.72 2.38
C THR A 58 -1.82 3.53 1.48
N ALA A 59 -1.78 3.22 0.18
CA ALA A 59 -0.96 3.94 -0.79
C ALA A 59 -1.35 5.41 -0.83
N VAL A 60 -2.65 5.69 -0.99
CA VAL A 60 -3.18 7.07 -1.03
C VAL A 60 -2.89 7.81 0.28
N GLY A 61 -3.05 7.16 1.44
CA GLY A 61 -2.71 7.78 2.73
C GLY A 61 -1.22 8.12 2.87
N LEU A 62 -0.32 7.29 2.32
CA LEU A 62 1.12 7.59 2.26
C LEU A 62 1.39 8.78 1.33
N GLY A 63 0.76 8.80 0.14
CA GLY A 63 0.88 9.88 -0.82
C GLY A 63 0.41 11.23 -0.24
N ILE A 64 -0.78 11.25 0.37
CA ILE A 64 -1.30 12.45 1.06
C ILE A 64 -0.33 12.87 2.15
N GLY A 65 0.14 11.94 2.99
CA GLY A 65 1.11 12.24 4.05
C GLY A 65 2.41 12.85 3.53
N ALA A 66 2.94 12.32 2.43
CA ALA A 66 4.17 12.81 1.81
C ALA A 66 3.98 14.21 1.22
N ALA A 67 2.89 14.41 0.45
CA ALA A 67 2.54 15.70 -0.12
C ALA A 67 2.31 16.76 0.97
N CYS A 68 1.59 16.42 2.05
CA CYS A 68 1.38 17.34 3.16
C CYS A 68 2.65 17.77 3.90
N LEU A 69 3.71 16.98 3.82
CA LEU A 69 4.97 17.24 4.48
C LEU A 69 6.04 17.79 3.53
N GLY A 70 5.71 17.95 2.23
CA GLY A 70 6.65 18.37 1.20
C GLY A 70 7.80 17.39 0.97
N LEU A 71 7.57 16.09 1.19
CA LEU A 71 8.61 15.07 1.07
C LEU A 71 8.82 14.71 -0.41
N PRO A 72 10.07 14.52 -0.87
CA PRO A 72 10.38 14.08 -2.23
C PRO A 72 10.19 12.55 -2.38
N TRP A 73 9.16 12.00 -1.72
CA TRP A 73 8.89 10.57 -1.68
C TRP A 73 7.92 10.20 -2.79
N LYS A 74 8.22 9.13 -3.51
CA LYS A 74 7.33 8.53 -4.50
C LYS A 74 6.66 7.30 -3.90
N ILE A 75 5.39 7.11 -4.22
CA ILE A 75 4.63 5.93 -3.78
C ILE A 75 4.31 5.07 -4.99
N VAL A 76 4.85 3.85 -5.02
CA VAL A 76 4.60 2.85 -6.07
C VAL A 76 3.71 1.75 -5.50
N ALA A 77 2.48 1.65 -6.01
CA ALA A 77 1.47 0.75 -5.48
C ALA A 77 1.12 -0.36 -6.48
N VAL A 78 1.36 -1.61 -6.09
CA VAL A 78 1.12 -2.79 -6.92
C VAL A 78 -0.34 -3.21 -6.84
N MET A 79 -1.07 -3.04 -7.93
CA MET A 79 -2.50 -3.33 -8.02
C MET A 79 -2.77 -4.84 -7.91
N LEU A 80 -3.65 -5.24 -7.00
CA LEU A 80 -3.91 -6.64 -6.72
C LEU A 80 -5.29 -7.13 -7.17
N ALA A 81 -6.31 -6.27 -7.15
CA ALA A 81 -7.71 -6.70 -7.15
C ALA A 81 -8.61 -6.04 -8.20
N ASP A 82 -8.25 -4.87 -8.69
CA ASP A 82 -9.06 -4.07 -9.62
C ASP A 82 -8.21 -3.63 -10.83
N VAL A 83 -8.85 -3.01 -11.82
CA VAL A 83 -8.16 -2.35 -12.94
C VAL A 83 -7.70 -0.93 -12.55
N ILE A 84 -6.75 -0.37 -13.31
CA ILE A 84 -6.13 0.93 -13.00
C ILE A 84 -7.14 2.07 -12.85
N GLU A 85 -8.22 2.07 -13.65
CA GLU A 85 -9.29 3.06 -13.59
C GLU A 85 -10.02 3.02 -12.24
N GLY A 86 -10.18 1.83 -11.66
CA GLY A 86 -10.78 1.64 -10.33
C GLY A 86 -9.91 2.26 -9.23
N TYR A 87 -8.59 2.04 -9.29
CA TYR A 87 -7.65 2.64 -8.34
C TYR A 87 -7.55 4.16 -8.50
N LYS A 88 -7.42 4.67 -9.73
CA LYS A 88 -7.39 6.13 -10.00
C LYS A 88 -8.68 6.82 -9.54
N ARG A 89 -9.85 6.22 -9.78
CA ARG A 89 -11.13 6.77 -9.28
C ARG A 89 -11.14 6.83 -7.76
N ARG A 90 -10.69 5.76 -7.10
CA ARG A 90 -10.67 5.68 -5.63
C ARG A 90 -9.66 6.64 -5.02
N GLU A 91 -8.49 6.80 -5.63
CA GLU A 91 -7.51 7.83 -5.27
C GLU A 91 -8.13 9.22 -5.31
N LYS A 92 -8.75 9.60 -6.42
CA LYS A 92 -9.44 10.90 -6.56
C LYS A 92 -10.52 11.10 -5.48
N CYS A 93 -11.35 10.09 -5.21
CA CYS A 93 -12.36 10.18 -4.14
C CYS A 93 -11.70 10.41 -2.77
N LEU A 94 -10.66 9.64 -2.42
CA LEU A 94 -9.99 9.77 -1.13
C LEU A 94 -9.27 11.12 -0.97
N ILE A 95 -8.72 11.67 -2.05
CA ILE A 95 -8.09 13.01 -2.03
C ILE A 95 -9.17 14.08 -1.88
N SER A 96 -10.24 14.03 -2.68
CA SER A 96 -11.34 15.00 -2.61
C SER A 96 -11.97 15.03 -1.21
N ASP A 97 -12.27 13.87 -0.64
CA ASP A 97 -12.84 13.79 0.69
C ASP A 97 -11.84 14.30 1.77
N PHE A 98 -10.53 14.09 1.58
CA PHE A 98 -9.50 14.64 2.48
C PHE A 98 -9.46 16.17 2.40
N GLU A 99 -9.48 16.72 1.19
CA GLU A 99 -9.50 18.16 0.97
C GLU A 99 -10.73 18.80 1.60
N GLU A 100 -11.93 18.22 1.46
CA GLU A 100 -13.16 18.73 2.07
C GLU A 100 -13.04 18.87 3.60
N ILE A 101 -12.46 17.87 4.26
CA ILE A 101 -12.35 17.83 5.72
C ILE A 101 -11.21 18.73 6.25
N TYR A 102 -10.12 18.84 5.50
CA TYR A 102 -8.88 19.48 5.98
C TYR A 102 -8.47 20.76 5.23
N LYS A 103 -9.31 21.26 4.31
CA LYS A 103 -9.08 22.48 3.52
C LYS A 103 -8.56 23.65 4.35
N SER A 104 -9.15 23.84 5.53
CA SER A 104 -8.82 24.95 6.44
C SER A 104 -7.52 24.76 7.22
N LYS A 105 -7.01 23.53 7.33
CA LYS A 105 -5.89 23.19 8.22
C LYS A 105 -4.54 23.11 7.52
N TYR A 106 -4.52 22.63 6.27
CA TYR A 106 -3.25 22.41 5.56
C TYR A 106 -3.05 23.33 4.36
N GLY A 107 -4.09 24.02 3.85
CA GLY A 107 -3.95 24.96 2.73
C GLY A 107 -3.31 24.35 1.48
N LEU A 108 -3.43 23.03 1.31
CA LEU A 108 -2.85 22.28 0.21
C LEU A 108 -3.91 22.07 -0.86
N GLU A 109 -3.59 22.48 -2.08
CA GLU A 109 -4.30 22.05 -3.28
C GLU A 109 -3.55 20.81 -3.80
N LEU A 110 -4.07 19.61 -3.50
CA LEU A 110 -3.53 18.36 -4.05
C LEU A 110 -4.01 18.14 -5.50
N ASN A 111 -4.81 19.06 -6.02
CA ASN A 111 -5.38 19.05 -7.38
C ASN A 111 -4.36 19.34 -8.50
N ASP A 112 -3.12 19.74 -8.17
CA ASP A 112 -2.05 19.98 -9.17
C ASP A 112 -1.40 18.69 -9.71
N TYR A 113 -1.76 17.53 -9.17
CA TYR A 113 -1.25 16.24 -9.66
C TYR A 113 -2.16 15.69 -10.78
N ASP A 114 -1.95 16.17 -12.00
CA ASP A 114 -2.73 15.76 -13.19
C ASP A 114 -2.72 14.23 -13.40
N ASP A 115 -1.60 13.57 -13.04
CA ASP A 115 -1.40 12.11 -13.09
C ASP A 115 -1.69 11.36 -11.77
N GLY A 116 -2.02 12.06 -10.68
CA GLY A 116 -2.19 11.50 -9.34
C GLY A 116 -0.92 11.53 -8.47
N ILE A 117 -1.07 11.21 -7.18
CA ILE A 117 0.03 11.15 -6.19
C ILE A 117 0.60 9.74 -6.03
N ILE A 118 -0.03 8.74 -6.65
CA ILE A 118 0.37 7.34 -6.60
C ILE A 118 0.75 6.82 -7.98
N HIS A 119 1.92 6.18 -8.07
CA HIS A 119 2.32 5.42 -9.24
C HIS A 119 1.75 3.99 -9.18
N TRP A 120 0.58 3.80 -9.76
CA TRP A 120 -0.09 2.50 -9.85
C TRP A 120 0.61 1.60 -10.88
N VAL A 121 0.98 0.39 -10.46
CA VAL A 121 1.65 -0.60 -11.33
C VAL A 121 0.94 -1.94 -11.26
N GLU A 122 0.93 -2.66 -12.38
CA GLU A 122 0.46 -4.05 -12.39
C GLU A 122 1.44 -4.99 -11.68
N ARG A 123 0.97 -6.18 -11.33
CA ARG A 123 1.87 -7.27 -10.93
C ARG A 123 2.84 -7.58 -12.07
N ILE A 124 4.09 -7.92 -11.75
CA ILE A 124 5.04 -8.45 -12.74
C ILE A 124 4.46 -9.69 -13.42
N HIS A 125 3.73 -10.51 -12.66
CA HIS A 125 3.00 -11.68 -13.13
C HIS A 125 1.48 -11.47 -12.96
N PRO A 126 0.77 -10.91 -13.96
CA PRO A 126 -0.65 -10.62 -13.89
C PRO A 126 -1.51 -11.86 -13.62
N ARG A 127 -2.46 -11.72 -12.69
CA ARG A 127 -3.42 -12.79 -12.32
C ARG A 127 -4.61 -12.21 -11.57
N ARG A 128 -5.68 -13.00 -11.46
CA ARG A 128 -6.82 -12.67 -10.61
C ARG A 128 -6.43 -12.66 -9.14
N PHE A 129 -7.07 -11.79 -8.36
CA PHE A 129 -6.86 -11.70 -6.92
C PHE A 129 -7.11 -13.05 -6.23
N GLY A 130 -6.22 -13.42 -5.31
CA GLY A 130 -6.26 -14.68 -4.56
C GLY A 130 -5.89 -15.94 -5.37
N HIS A 131 -5.66 -15.83 -6.68
CA HIS A 131 -5.10 -16.91 -7.46
C HIS A 131 -3.58 -16.95 -7.27
N ILE A 132 -3.02 -18.15 -7.04
CA ILE A 132 -1.59 -18.35 -6.82
C ILE A 132 -1.02 -19.12 -8.01
N LEU A 133 0.02 -18.55 -8.62
CA LEU A 133 0.71 -19.17 -9.73
C LEU A 133 1.69 -20.23 -9.24
N ARG A 134 2.02 -21.18 -10.11
CA ARG A 134 3.01 -22.21 -9.83
C ARG A 134 4.37 -21.54 -9.55
N GLY A 135 5.03 -21.95 -8.48
CA GLY A 135 6.35 -21.41 -8.10
C GLY A 135 6.30 -20.25 -7.11
N GLU A 136 5.14 -19.61 -6.89
CA GLU A 136 5.07 -18.44 -6.00
C GLU A 136 5.27 -18.81 -4.53
N VAL A 137 4.77 -19.98 -4.10
CA VAL A 137 4.99 -20.47 -2.73
C VAL A 137 6.46 -20.81 -2.51
N GLU A 138 7.12 -21.42 -3.51
CA GLU A 138 8.55 -21.66 -3.52
C GLU A 138 9.35 -20.37 -3.45
N MET A 139 8.93 -19.35 -4.20
CA MET A 139 9.55 -18.02 -4.19
C MET A 139 9.43 -17.37 -2.81
N CYS A 140 8.25 -17.38 -2.20
CA CYS A 140 8.06 -16.90 -0.82
C CYS A 140 9.00 -17.60 0.17
N ARG A 141 9.17 -18.92 0.04
CA ARG A 141 10.10 -19.70 0.88
C ARG A 141 11.55 -19.34 0.64
N LEU A 142 11.93 -19.12 -0.62
CA LEU A 142 13.28 -18.72 -0.98
C LEU A 142 13.61 -17.36 -0.35
N ILE A 143 12.73 -16.38 -0.50
CA ILE A 143 12.86 -15.04 0.11
C ILE A 143 13.00 -15.15 1.62
N ALA A 144 12.13 -15.93 2.27
CA ALA A 144 12.18 -16.15 3.71
C ALA A 144 13.50 -16.78 4.18
N ARG A 145 14.02 -17.77 3.44
CA ARG A 145 15.30 -18.42 3.78
C ARG A 145 16.50 -17.51 3.56
N GLN A 146 16.47 -16.65 2.54
CA GLN A 146 17.59 -15.77 2.20
C GLN A 146 17.63 -14.52 3.07
N THR A 147 16.46 -13.99 3.46
CA THR A 147 16.37 -12.65 4.08
C THR A 147 15.81 -12.68 5.51
N GLY A 148 15.20 -13.80 5.93
CA GLY A 148 14.46 -13.90 7.18
C GLY A 148 13.08 -13.24 7.15
N ILE A 149 12.68 -12.62 6.02
CA ILE A 149 11.42 -11.89 5.89
C ILE A 149 10.36 -12.81 5.26
N LEU A 150 9.24 -12.99 5.95
CA LEU A 150 8.12 -13.80 5.48
C LEU A 150 7.18 -12.99 4.59
N VAL A 151 7.15 -13.31 3.30
CA VAL A 151 6.15 -12.79 2.35
C VAL A 151 5.10 -13.84 2.00
N ASP A 152 3.92 -13.38 1.62
CA ASP A 152 2.80 -14.20 1.16
C ASP A 152 2.56 -14.02 -0.34
N PRO A 153 2.07 -15.06 -1.06
CA PRO A 153 1.90 -15.00 -2.51
C PRO A 153 0.66 -14.22 -2.97
N VAL A 154 -0.22 -13.80 -2.05
CA VAL A 154 -1.44 -13.05 -2.39
C VAL A 154 -1.15 -11.55 -2.45
N TYR A 155 -0.48 -11.01 -1.45
CA TYR A 155 -0.22 -9.59 -1.25
C TYR A 155 1.26 -9.25 -1.38
N THR A 156 2.06 -9.61 -0.38
CA THR A 156 3.39 -9.00 -0.17
C THR A 156 4.45 -9.47 -1.15
N LEU A 157 4.30 -10.64 -1.78
CA LEU A 157 5.18 -11.08 -2.87
C LEU A 157 5.16 -10.10 -4.05
N ALA A 158 4.01 -9.53 -4.39
CA ALA A 158 3.90 -8.60 -5.51
C ALA A 158 4.67 -7.29 -5.27
N ALA A 159 4.61 -6.78 -4.02
CA ALA A 159 5.41 -5.64 -3.60
C ALA A 159 6.91 -5.95 -3.57
N TRP A 160 7.28 -7.15 -3.11
CA TRP A 160 8.66 -7.62 -3.08
C TRP A 160 9.26 -7.66 -4.49
N GLU A 161 8.58 -8.31 -5.43
CA GLU A 161 9.01 -8.42 -6.82
C GLU A 161 9.22 -7.04 -7.46
N GLN A 162 8.28 -6.11 -7.23
CA GLN A 162 8.39 -4.75 -7.76
C GLN A 162 9.50 -3.94 -7.09
N ALA A 163 9.71 -4.09 -5.78
CA ALA A 163 10.80 -3.42 -5.07
C ALA A 163 12.16 -3.90 -5.58
N VAL A 164 12.34 -5.21 -5.76
CA VAL A 164 13.59 -5.77 -6.32
C VAL A 164 13.83 -5.25 -7.75
N ARG A 165 12.79 -5.21 -8.60
CA ARG A 165 12.91 -4.66 -9.96
C ARG A 165 13.35 -3.20 -9.95
N LEU A 166 12.76 -2.38 -9.08
CA LEU A 166 13.12 -0.96 -8.96
C LEU A 166 14.54 -0.77 -8.41
N CYS A 167 14.94 -1.52 -7.37
CA CYS A 167 16.31 -1.51 -6.87
C CYS A 167 17.34 -1.80 -7.96
N GLN A 168 17.04 -2.74 -8.86
CA GLN A 168 17.91 -3.08 -9.99
C GLN A 168 17.94 -1.98 -11.06
N ALA A 169 16.81 -1.35 -11.34
CA ALA A 169 16.70 -0.29 -12.33
C ALA A 169 17.33 1.04 -11.87
N GLU A 170 17.23 1.35 -10.57
CA GLU A 170 17.70 2.61 -9.97
C GLU A 170 19.10 2.48 -9.32
N ALA A 171 19.82 1.39 -9.60
CA ALA A 171 21.15 1.15 -9.07
C ALA A 171 22.10 2.31 -9.44
N GLY A 172 22.54 3.06 -8.42
CA GLY A 172 23.46 4.20 -8.59
C GLY A 172 22.79 5.58 -8.73
N CYS A 173 21.46 5.65 -8.71
CA CYS A 173 20.72 6.93 -8.85
C CYS A 173 20.61 7.75 -7.55
N GLY A 174 21.09 7.22 -6.43
CA GLY A 174 20.98 7.85 -5.10
C GLY A 174 19.55 7.88 -4.52
N GLU A 175 18.62 7.15 -5.15
CA GLU A 175 17.25 6.98 -4.69
C GLU A 175 17.13 5.69 -3.87
N ASN A 176 16.48 5.78 -2.70
CA ASN A 176 16.33 4.65 -1.80
C ASN A 176 14.96 4.00 -1.99
N VAL A 177 14.96 2.75 -2.46
CA VAL A 177 13.75 1.95 -2.59
C VAL A 177 13.45 1.25 -1.27
N VAL A 178 12.25 1.47 -0.73
CA VAL A 178 11.80 0.92 0.55
C VAL A 178 10.49 0.18 0.33
N MET A 179 10.49 -1.14 0.56
CA MET A 179 9.24 -1.90 0.59
C MET A 179 8.54 -1.74 1.94
N LEU A 180 7.27 -1.32 1.93
CA LEU A 180 6.41 -1.38 3.11
C LEU A 180 5.77 -2.77 3.20
N HIS A 181 6.24 -3.57 4.15
CA HIS A 181 5.65 -4.88 4.42
C HIS A 181 4.30 -4.75 5.13
N THR A 182 3.20 -4.87 4.37
CA THR A 182 1.83 -4.61 4.86
C THR A 182 1.24 -5.74 5.72
N GLY A 183 1.88 -6.92 5.76
CA GLY A 183 1.44 -8.07 6.55
C GLY A 183 1.12 -9.26 5.65
N GLY A 184 -0.10 -9.81 5.75
CA GLY A 184 -0.55 -10.92 4.88
C GLY A 184 -0.05 -12.31 5.28
N THR A 185 0.93 -12.41 6.18
CA THR A 185 1.50 -13.72 6.59
C THR A 185 0.46 -14.70 7.16
N LEU A 186 -0.63 -14.21 7.74
CA LEU A 186 -1.71 -15.09 8.23
C LEU A 186 -2.43 -15.83 7.09
N ASP A 187 -2.41 -15.32 5.86
CA ASP A 187 -2.98 -16.02 4.70
C ASP A 187 -2.26 -17.34 4.43
N MET A 188 -0.99 -17.46 4.85
CA MET A 188 -0.21 -18.69 4.72
C MET A 188 -0.86 -19.88 5.44
N PHE A 189 -1.64 -19.67 6.50
CA PHE A 189 -2.37 -20.75 7.16
C PHE A 189 -3.50 -21.30 6.29
N GLY A 190 -4.24 -20.44 5.58
CA GLY A 190 -5.24 -20.86 4.61
C GLY A 190 -4.60 -21.56 3.40
N LEU A 191 -3.45 -21.06 2.97
CA LEU A 191 -2.68 -21.66 1.87
C LEU A 191 -2.11 -23.03 2.23
N ALA A 192 -1.64 -23.22 3.46
CA ALA A 192 -1.17 -24.51 3.94
C ALA A 192 -2.25 -25.60 3.84
N GLN A 193 -3.52 -25.25 4.08
CA GLN A 193 -4.64 -26.18 3.91
C GLN A 193 -4.91 -26.53 2.45
N ARG A 194 -4.78 -25.54 1.55
CA ARG A 194 -5.10 -25.67 0.11
C ARG A 194 -3.96 -26.28 -0.70
N TYR A 195 -2.71 -26.07 -0.31
CA TYR A 195 -1.51 -26.44 -1.04
C TYR A 195 -0.59 -27.34 -0.20
N LYS A 196 -1.13 -28.42 0.37
CA LYS A 196 -0.42 -29.31 1.31
C LYS A 196 0.96 -29.77 0.84
N SER A 197 1.14 -30.05 -0.46
CA SER A 197 2.45 -30.45 -1.03
C SER A 197 3.53 -29.38 -0.87
N HIS A 198 3.14 -28.12 -0.72
CA HIS A 198 4.01 -26.96 -0.55
C HIS A 198 4.09 -26.49 0.90
N PHE A 199 3.64 -27.28 1.88
CA PHE A 199 3.69 -26.97 3.31
C PHE A 199 3.85 -28.29 4.09
N PRO A 200 5.10 -28.78 4.26
CA PRO A 200 5.39 -30.01 4.98
C PRO A 200 5.18 -29.86 6.50
#